data_AF-A0A940ITI3-F1
#
_entry.id   AF-A0A940ITI3-F1
#
_cell.length_a   1.000
_cell.length_b   1.000
_cell.length_c   1.000
_cell.angle_alpha   90.00
_cell.angle_beta   90.00
_cell.angle_gamma   90.00
#
_symmetry.space_group_name_H-M   'P 1'
#
loop_
_entity.id
_entity.type
_entity.pdbx_description
1 polymer ?
#
loop_
_entity_poly.entity_id
_entity_poly.type
_entity_poly.pdbx_seq_one_letter_code
_entity_poly.pdbx_strand_id
1 'polypeptide(L)'
;MSMDTTIEILELRTLAAVVTSGTFTAAAEALGTDKAHVSRIVTRLEKKLGARLLERSTRRLSVTEIGREVYERATGILQALEETENSVAQSQGKPIGTLKLTAGPEFGVLVVNAWIASYLREYPDVRVEAEFSNRVADIIHEGIDVAIRVGRLSDSELSARKLGEVAYHFYASPSYLRERGPIAHLEELEDHDSVVFTPRGAPHWTVFRDREKKTVSPKPKYQVNNNQAALGMTVEGMGVCLLPSFMAAAAVRNRTLDIVLPEWRPTPVPVHAVFPSTRYLAPKVRAFVDLAKAQFRVE
;
A
#
# COMPACT_ATOMS: atom_id res chain seq x y z
N MET A 1 0.59 -24.55 -42.14
CA MET A 1 0.27 -23.75 -40.94
C MET A 1 1.43 -23.95 -39.96
N SER A 2 2.27 -22.94 -39.79
CA SER A 2 3.57 -23.05 -39.11
C SER A 2 3.40 -23.20 -37.59
N MET A 3 4.15 -24.12 -36.97
CA MET A 3 4.18 -24.34 -35.51
C MET A 3 4.92 -23.25 -34.72
N ASP A 4 5.46 -22.23 -35.39
CA ASP A 4 6.42 -21.27 -34.81
C ASP A 4 5.79 -20.02 -34.15
N THR A 5 4.45 -19.94 -34.08
CA THR A 5 3.72 -18.78 -33.51
C THR A 5 3.29 -18.98 -32.05
N THR A 6 3.53 -20.16 -31.47
CA THR A 6 3.09 -20.45 -30.09
C THR A 6 4.01 -19.77 -29.09
N ILE A 7 3.44 -18.95 -28.21
CA ILE A 7 4.15 -18.32 -27.10
C ILE A 7 4.46 -19.39 -26.05
N GLU A 8 5.71 -19.47 -25.63
CA GLU A 8 6.15 -20.41 -24.60
C GLU A 8 6.11 -19.77 -23.21
N ILE A 9 5.84 -20.57 -22.19
CA ILE A 9 5.83 -20.10 -20.79
C ILE A 9 7.18 -19.51 -20.38
N LEU A 10 8.29 -20.09 -20.87
CA LEU A 10 9.63 -19.55 -20.64
C LEU A 10 9.78 -18.12 -21.18
N GLU A 11 9.15 -17.81 -22.32
CA GLU A 11 9.18 -16.47 -22.92
C GLU A 11 8.43 -15.47 -22.04
N LEU A 12 7.25 -15.85 -21.55
CA LEU A 12 6.47 -15.05 -20.61
C LEU A 12 7.20 -14.82 -19.29
N ARG A 13 7.78 -15.88 -18.69
CA ARG A 13 8.59 -15.79 -17.45
C ARG A 13 9.79 -14.86 -17.63
N THR A 14 10.45 -14.94 -18.79
CA THR A 14 11.64 -14.14 -19.06
C THR A 14 11.28 -12.68 -19.27
N LEU A 15 10.21 -12.38 -20.00
CA LEU A 15 9.69 -11.02 -20.11
C LEU A 15 9.36 -10.44 -18.72
N ALA A 16 8.62 -11.20 -17.91
CA ALA A 16 8.24 -10.76 -16.58
C ALA A 16 9.46 -10.45 -15.70
N ALA A 17 10.44 -11.36 -15.66
CA ALA A 17 11.68 -11.15 -14.91
C ALA A 17 12.44 -9.89 -15.36
N VAL A 18 12.51 -9.61 -16.67
CA VAL A 18 13.18 -8.43 -17.23
C VAL A 18 12.46 -7.14 -16.85
N VAL A 19 11.13 -7.14 -16.94
CA VAL A 19 10.28 -6.01 -16.59
C VAL A 19 10.38 -5.71 -15.09
N THR A 20 10.25 -6.73 -14.24
CA THR A 20 10.35 -6.60 -12.77
C THR A 20 11.73 -6.17 -12.29
N SER A 21 12.80 -6.75 -12.85
CA SER A 21 14.16 -6.46 -12.41
C SER A 21 14.72 -5.16 -12.99
N GLY A 22 14.03 -4.54 -13.95
CA GLY A 22 14.43 -3.31 -14.63
C GLY A 22 15.69 -3.42 -15.51
N THR A 23 16.40 -4.54 -15.48
CA THR A 23 17.59 -4.79 -16.29
C THR A 23 17.69 -6.26 -16.72
N PHE A 24 18.28 -6.51 -17.89
CA PHE A 24 18.54 -7.86 -18.37
C PHE A 24 19.55 -8.62 -17.49
N THR A 25 20.49 -7.91 -16.84
CA THR A 25 21.49 -8.54 -15.97
C THR A 25 20.83 -9.07 -14.70
N ALA A 26 20.05 -8.24 -13.99
CA ALA A 26 19.36 -8.65 -12.78
C ALA A 26 18.32 -9.75 -13.07
N ALA A 27 17.64 -9.69 -14.22
CA ALA A 27 16.73 -10.76 -14.63
C ALA A 27 17.45 -12.08 -14.91
N ALA A 28 18.66 -12.04 -15.49
CA ALA A 28 19.46 -13.23 -15.73
C ALA A 28 19.92 -13.88 -14.42
N GLU A 29 20.34 -13.08 -13.44
CA GLU A 29 20.66 -13.54 -12.09
C GLU A 29 19.44 -14.18 -11.41
N ALA A 30 18.27 -13.53 -11.47
CA ALA A 30 17.03 -14.05 -10.90
C ALA A 30 16.57 -15.37 -11.55
N LEU A 31 16.90 -15.58 -12.82
CA LEU A 31 16.56 -16.80 -13.58
C LEU A 31 17.67 -17.86 -13.59
N GLY A 32 18.82 -17.60 -12.96
CA GLY A 32 19.96 -18.52 -12.95
C GLY A 32 20.56 -18.77 -14.34
N THR A 33 20.60 -17.73 -15.19
CA THR A 33 21.09 -17.83 -16.58
C THR A 33 21.97 -16.62 -16.96
N ASP A 34 22.35 -16.50 -18.23
CA ASP A 34 23.16 -15.39 -18.74
C ASP A 34 22.33 -14.32 -19.48
N LYS A 35 22.84 -13.09 -19.50
CA LYS A 35 22.21 -11.93 -20.16
C LYS A 35 21.91 -12.16 -21.64
N ALA A 36 22.79 -12.86 -22.36
CA ALA A 36 22.60 -13.11 -23.78
C ALA A 36 21.46 -14.10 -24.04
N HIS A 37 21.23 -15.05 -23.13
CA HIS A 37 20.09 -15.96 -23.15
C HIS A 37 18.77 -15.23 -22.93
N VAL A 38 18.67 -14.43 -21.86
CA VAL A 38 17.48 -13.60 -21.56
C VAL A 38 17.15 -12.68 -22.75
N SER A 39 18.16 -11.99 -23.29
CA SER A 39 18.00 -11.10 -24.46
C SER A 39 17.43 -11.83 -25.68
N ARG A 40 17.94 -13.04 -25.98
CA ARG A 40 17.47 -13.88 -27.10
C ARG A 40 16.02 -14.31 -26.92
N ILE A 41 15.64 -14.74 -25.71
CA ILE A 41 14.28 -15.17 -25.41
C ILE A 41 13.29 -14.02 -25.61
N VAL A 42 13.59 -12.83 -25.08
CA VAL A 42 12.69 -11.67 -25.23
C VAL A 42 12.59 -11.24 -26.70
N THR A 43 13.70 -11.20 -27.44
CA THR A 43 13.67 -10.88 -28.87
C THR A 43 12.86 -11.90 -29.67
N ARG A 44 12.90 -13.18 -29.29
CA ARG A 44 12.07 -14.22 -29.92
C ARG A 44 10.59 -13.99 -29.63
N LEU A 45 10.23 -13.63 -28.39
CA LEU A 45 8.85 -13.25 -28.03
C LEU A 45 8.35 -12.05 -28.84
N GLU A 46 9.15 -10.98 -28.92
CA GLU A 46 8.85 -9.79 -29.73
C GLU A 46 8.63 -10.15 -31.21
N LYS A 47 9.46 -11.04 -31.75
CA LYS A 47 9.33 -11.52 -33.14
C LYS A 47 8.05 -12.32 -33.34
N LYS A 48 7.67 -13.20 -32.40
CA LYS A 48 6.44 -13.99 -32.46
C LYS A 48 5.19 -13.10 -32.39
N LEU A 49 5.24 -12.05 -31.55
CA LEU A 49 4.14 -11.10 -31.37
C LEU A 49 4.09 -10.02 -32.46
N GLY A 50 5.16 -9.84 -33.24
CA GLY A 50 5.26 -8.79 -34.25
C GLY A 50 5.33 -7.37 -33.66
N ALA A 51 5.70 -7.25 -32.37
CA ALA A 51 5.72 -5.98 -31.64
C ALA A 51 6.95 -5.87 -30.75
N ARG A 52 7.49 -4.65 -30.61
CA ARG A 52 8.52 -4.36 -29.59
C ARG A 52 7.86 -4.16 -28.24
N LEU A 53 8.26 -4.97 -27.27
CA LEU A 53 7.78 -4.89 -25.89
C LEU A 53 8.69 -4.02 -25.02
N LEU A 54 9.98 -3.93 -25.38
CA LEU A 54 10.98 -3.19 -24.62
C LEU A 54 11.77 -2.23 -25.53
N GLU A 55 11.97 -1.01 -25.06
CA GLU A 55 12.94 -0.08 -25.64
C GLU A 55 14.30 -0.24 -24.97
N ARG A 56 15.30 -0.61 -25.77
CA ARG A 56 16.68 -0.77 -25.34
C ARG A 56 17.45 0.50 -25.67
N SER A 57 17.48 1.47 -24.74
CA SER A 57 18.44 2.57 -24.83
C SER A 57 19.74 2.21 -24.09
N THR A 58 20.85 2.82 -24.46
CA THR A 58 22.16 2.61 -23.80
C THR A 58 22.20 3.09 -22.35
N ARG A 59 21.14 3.74 -21.85
CA ARG A 59 21.08 4.30 -20.50
C ARG A 59 19.95 3.73 -19.62
N ARG A 60 18.84 3.25 -20.20
CA ARG A 60 17.72 2.63 -19.47
C ARG A 60 16.93 1.65 -20.34
N LEU A 61 16.42 0.61 -19.68
CA LEU A 61 15.35 -0.23 -20.20
C LEU A 61 14.02 0.47 -19.93
N SER A 62 13.21 0.64 -20.98
CA SER A 62 11.83 1.14 -20.85
C SER A 62 10.86 0.13 -21.45
N VAL A 63 9.69 -0.02 -20.84
CA VAL A 63 8.62 -0.90 -21.36
C VAL A 63 7.73 -0.08 -22.29
N THR A 64 7.40 -0.60 -23.46
CA THR A 64 6.46 0.05 -24.39
C THR A 64 5.02 -0.09 -23.88
N GLU A 65 4.08 0.67 -24.43
CA GLU A 65 2.65 0.54 -24.10
C GLU A 65 2.15 -0.90 -24.30
N ILE A 66 2.41 -1.45 -25.48
CA ILE A 66 2.09 -2.85 -25.81
C ILE A 66 2.88 -3.84 -24.94
N GLY A 67 4.10 -3.48 -24.54
CA GLY A 67 4.91 -4.24 -23.61
C GLY A 67 4.26 -4.38 -22.23
N ARG A 68 3.63 -3.31 -21.74
CA ARG A 68 2.89 -3.31 -20.47
C ARG A 68 1.68 -4.22 -20.56
N GLU A 69 0.87 -4.11 -21.61
CA GLU A 69 -0.29 -4.98 -21.82
C GLU A 69 0.10 -6.46 -21.89
N VAL A 70 1.17 -6.79 -22.63
CA VAL A 70 1.66 -8.17 -22.74
C VAL A 70 2.21 -8.66 -21.40
N TYR A 71 2.92 -7.81 -20.66
CA TYR A 71 3.44 -8.13 -19.34
C TYR A 71 2.31 -8.42 -18.33
N GLU A 72 1.24 -7.63 -18.32
CA GLU A 72 0.07 -7.85 -17.48
C GLU A 72 -0.59 -9.20 -17.79
N ARG A 73 -0.80 -9.50 -19.08
CA ARG A 73 -1.34 -10.79 -19.52
C ARG A 73 -0.40 -11.93 -19.17
N ALA A 74 0.91 -11.75 -19.35
CA ALA A 74 1.93 -12.73 -19.01
C ALA A 74 1.87 -13.07 -17.53
N THR A 75 1.82 -12.05 -16.67
CA THR A 75 1.73 -12.21 -15.21
C THR A 75 0.50 -13.02 -14.82
N GLY A 76 -0.67 -12.70 -15.40
CA GLY A 76 -1.90 -13.47 -15.16
C GLY A 76 -1.80 -14.92 -15.63
N ILE A 77 -1.17 -15.19 -16.79
CA ILE A 77 -0.96 -16.56 -17.30
C ILE A 77 -0.01 -17.35 -16.39
N LEU A 78 1.10 -16.73 -15.97
CA LEU A 78 2.07 -17.37 -15.08
C LEU A 78 1.47 -17.66 -13.71
N GLN A 79 0.65 -16.76 -13.19
CA GLN A 79 -0.12 -17.00 -11.98
C GLN A 79 -1.10 -18.16 -12.18
N ALA A 80 -1.86 -18.20 -13.28
CA ALA A 80 -2.77 -19.31 -13.57
C ALA A 80 -2.04 -20.66 -13.74
N LEU A 81 -0.82 -20.64 -14.30
CA LEU A 81 0.04 -21.81 -14.38
C LEU A 81 0.49 -22.27 -12.99
N GLU A 82 1.00 -21.35 -12.17
CA GLU A 82 1.39 -21.63 -10.79
C GLU A 82 0.18 -22.15 -9.99
N GLU A 83 -1.01 -21.59 -10.20
CA GLU A 83 -2.27 -22.09 -9.64
C GLU A 83 -2.61 -23.50 -10.13
N THR A 84 -2.32 -23.81 -11.40
CA THR A 84 -2.53 -25.15 -11.98
C THR A 84 -1.52 -26.17 -11.45
N GLU A 85 -0.25 -25.80 -11.32
CA GLU A 85 0.79 -26.64 -10.71
C GLU A 85 0.46 -26.89 -9.23
N ASN A 86 -0.06 -25.86 -8.56
CA ASN A 86 -0.57 -25.95 -7.20
C ASN A 86 -1.99 -26.53 -7.12
N SER A 87 -2.62 -26.94 -8.24
CA SER A 87 -4.03 -27.36 -8.23
C SER A 87 -4.30 -28.60 -7.38
N VAL A 88 -3.27 -29.45 -7.20
CA VAL A 88 -3.30 -30.59 -6.27
C VAL A 88 -3.36 -30.11 -4.81
N ALA A 89 -2.75 -28.97 -4.49
CA ALA A 89 -2.91 -28.28 -3.19
C ALA A 89 -4.20 -27.43 -3.14
N GLN A 90 -4.64 -26.86 -4.26
CA GLN A 90 -5.89 -26.10 -4.38
C GLN A 90 -7.14 -26.97 -4.33
N SER A 91 -7.07 -28.28 -4.59
CA SER A 91 -8.20 -29.18 -4.35
C SER A 91 -8.62 -29.20 -2.87
N GLN A 92 -7.78 -28.68 -1.97
CA GLN A 92 -8.08 -28.42 -0.57
C GLN A 92 -8.30 -26.93 -0.22
N GLY A 93 -8.13 -26.00 -1.17
CA GLY A 93 -8.34 -24.55 -0.98
C GLY A 93 -7.38 -23.87 0.00
N LYS A 94 -6.26 -24.51 0.37
CA LYS A 94 -5.34 -23.98 1.39
C LYS A 94 -4.36 -22.95 0.82
N PRO A 95 -4.20 -21.78 1.46
CA PRO A 95 -3.11 -20.84 1.22
C PRO A 95 -1.73 -21.49 1.40
N ILE A 96 -0.85 -21.38 0.40
CA ILE A 96 0.56 -21.78 0.44
C ILE A 96 1.43 -20.78 -0.34
N GLY A 97 2.76 -20.84 -0.16
CA GLY A 97 3.72 -20.04 -0.91
C GLY A 97 4.05 -18.70 -0.25
N THR A 98 4.69 -17.78 -0.98
CA THR A 98 5.05 -16.45 -0.46
C THR A 98 3.99 -15.41 -0.86
N LEU A 99 3.41 -14.73 0.12
CA LEU A 99 2.60 -13.53 -0.06
C LEU A 99 3.49 -12.29 0.00
N LYS A 100 3.63 -11.59 -1.14
CA LYS A 100 4.34 -10.31 -1.24
C LYS A 100 3.36 -9.16 -1.03
N LEU A 101 3.55 -8.35 0.00
CA LEU A 101 2.67 -7.23 0.31
C LEU A 101 3.41 -5.92 0.54
N THR A 102 2.70 -4.82 0.29
CA THR A 102 3.18 -3.47 0.65
C THR A 102 2.14 -2.70 1.44
N ALA A 103 2.56 -1.81 2.33
CA ALA A 103 1.69 -0.89 3.03
C ALA A 103 2.40 0.45 3.32
N GLY A 104 1.63 1.48 3.70
CA GLY A 104 2.23 2.70 4.26
C GLY A 104 2.98 2.40 5.56
N PRO A 105 4.06 3.12 5.89
CA PRO A 105 4.98 2.74 6.96
C PRO A 105 4.30 2.61 8.32
N GLU A 106 3.59 3.64 8.77
CA GLU A 106 2.96 3.65 10.10
C GLU A 106 1.80 2.66 10.18
N PHE A 107 0.97 2.58 9.14
CA PHE A 107 -0.16 1.64 9.10
C PHE A 107 0.32 0.18 9.02
N GLY A 108 1.39 -0.06 8.26
CA GLY A 108 2.06 -1.34 8.13
C GLY A 108 2.53 -1.87 9.49
N VAL A 109 3.29 -1.03 10.19
CA VAL A 109 3.87 -1.37 11.50
C VAL A 109 2.80 -1.54 12.59
N LEU A 110 1.84 -0.60 12.68
CA LEU A 110 0.89 -0.54 13.79
C LEU A 110 -0.35 -1.42 13.60
N VAL A 111 -0.73 -1.73 12.37
CA VAL A 111 -1.98 -2.44 12.07
C VAL A 111 -1.73 -3.70 11.25
N VAL A 112 -1.09 -3.58 10.08
CA VAL A 112 -0.95 -4.72 9.13
C VAL A 112 -0.11 -5.85 9.73
N ASN A 113 0.91 -5.56 10.54
CA ASN A 113 1.69 -6.58 11.24
C ASN A 113 0.84 -7.52 12.12
N ALA A 114 -0.22 -7.01 12.75
CA ALA A 114 -1.12 -7.85 13.56
C ALA A 114 -1.93 -8.81 12.68
N TRP A 115 -2.34 -8.35 11.48
CA TRP A 115 -3.00 -9.20 10.48
C TRP A 115 -2.05 -10.26 9.94
N ILE A 116 -0.81 -9.88 9.59
CA ILE A 116 0.23 -10.81 9.13
C ILE A 116 0.51 -11.86 10.20
N ALA A 117 0.65 -11.46 11.47
CA ALA A 117 0.90 -12.39 12.56
C ALA A 117 -0.25 -13.40 12.73
N SER A 118 -1.50 -12.97 12.57
CA SER A 118 -2.65 -13.88 12.60
C SER A 118 -2.67 -14.79 11.39
N TYR A 119 -2.40 -14.26 10.20
CA TYR A 119 -2.37 -14.99 8.95
C TYR A 119 -1.30 -16.09 8.94
N LEU A 120 -0.08 -15.81 9.41
CA LEU A 120 1.00 -16.79 9.53
C LEU A 120 0.71 -17.88 10.59
N ARG A 121 -0.09 -17.58 11.63
CA ARG A 121 -0.54 -18.60 12.60
C ARG A 121 -1.63 -19.49 12.02
N GLU A 122 -2.53 -18.93 11.23
CA GLU A 122 -3.63 -19.66 10.60
C GLU A 122 -3.16 -20.52 9.43
N TYR A 123 -2.15 -20.06 8.69
CA TYR A 123 -1.60 -20.72 7.49
C TYR A 123 -0.08 -20.93 7.61
N PRO A 124 0.37 -22.01 8.27
CA PRO A 124 1.79 -22.26 8.56
C PRO A 124 2.66 -22.48 7.31
N ASP A 125 2.04 -22.91 6.21
CA ASP A 125 2.70 -23.19 4.93
C ASP A 125 2.89 -21.93 4.07
N VAL A 126 2.47 -20.77 4.57
CA VAL A 126 2.64 -19.47 3.91
C VAL A 126 3.84 -18.73 4.49
N ARG A 127 4.58 -18.07 3.60
CA ARG A 127 5.58 -17.05 3.95
C ARG A 127 5.07 -15.68 3.57
N VAL A 128 5.58 -14.65 4.23
CA VAL A 128 5.21 -13.26 3.96
C VAL A 128 6.46 -12.43 3.72
N GLU A 129 6.49 -11.70 2.61
CA GLU A 129 7.47 -10.65 2.33
C GLU A 129 6.73 -9.31 2.35
N ALA A 130 7.07 -8.43 3.29
CA ALA A 130 6.36 -7.17 3.49
C ALA A 130 7.29 -5.96 3.32
N GLU A 131 6.90 -5.03 2.44
CA GLU A 131 7.55 -3.72 2.28
C GLU A 131 6.66 -2.60 2.85
N PHE A 132 7.10 -1.95 3.91
CA PHE A 132 6.42 -0.79 4.49
C PHE A 132 7.14 0.49 4.11
N SER A 133 6.63 1.19 3.09
CA SER A 133 7.27 2.37 2.54
C SER A 133 6.27 3.40 2.03
N ASN A 134 6.71 4.67 1.98
CA ASN A 134 5.96 5.77 1.37
C ASN A 134 6.11 5.81 -0.15
N ARG A 135 6.83 4.84 -0.74
CA ARG A 135 7.01 4.76 -2.18
C ARG A 135 5.70 4.32 -2.82
N VAL A 136 5.36 4.97 -3.93
CA VAL A 136 4.32 4.45 -4.82
C VAL A 136 4.92 3.24 -5.54
N ALA A 137 4.72 2.06 -4.95
CA ALA A 137 5.17 0.80 -5.53
C ALA A 137 4.32 0.44 -6.75
N ASP A 138 4.97 0.01 -7.82
CA ASP A 138 4.30 -0.52 -8.99
C ASP A 138 3.91 -1.97 -8.72
N ILE A 139 2.66 -2.17 -8.28
CA ILE A 139 2.18 -3.47 -7.81
C ILE A 139 2.38 -4.55 -8.88
N ILE A 140 2.19 -4.18 -10.15
CA ILE A 140 2.29 -5.10 -11.28
C ILE A 140 3.76 -5.39 -11.57
N HIS A 141 4.57 -4.37 -11.80
CA HIS A 141 5.97 -4.56 -12.20
C HIS A 141 6.80 -5.19 -11.09
N GLU A 142 6.50 -4.91 -9.83
CA GLU A 142 7.28 -5.42 -8.69
C GLU A 142 6.81 -6.79 -8.18
N GLY A 143 5.80 -7.39 -8.83
CA GLY A 143 5.26 -8.70 -8.44
C GLY A 143 4.67 -8.70 -7.03
N ILE A 144 4.03 -7.58 -6.64
CA ILE A 144 3.37 -7.46 -5.34
C ILE A 144 1.98 -8.09 -5.46
N ASP A 145 1.68 -9.06 -4.60
CA ASP A 145 0.39 -9.74 -4.60
C ASP A 145 -0.73 -8.83 -4.07
N VAL A 146 -0.45 -8.01 -3.05
CA VAL A 146 -1.43 -7.10 -2.44
C VAL A 146 -0.79 -5.85 -1.83
N ALA A 147 -1.38 -4.68 -2.09
CA ALA A 147 -1.02 -3.43 -1.43
C ALA A 147 -2.14 -2.97 -0.48
N ILE A 148 -1.79 -2.63 0.76
CA ILE A 148 -2.69 -2.00 1.71
C ILE A 148 -2.49 -0.49 1.65
N ARG A 149 -3.51 0.24 1.18
CA ARG A 149 -3.46 1.69 0.96
C ARG A 149 -4.50 2.41 1.80
N VAL A 150 -4.04 3.39 2.58
CA VAL A 150 -4.88 4.33 3.32
C VAL A 150 -5.09 5.55 2.43
N GLY A 151 -6.34 5.93 2.20
CA GLY A 151 -6.69 7.04 1.33
C GLY A 151 -7.61 6.65 0.18
N ARG A 152 -8.07 7.67 -0.54
CA ARG A 152 -8.80 7.48 -1.79
C ARG A 152 -7.82 6.98 -2.84
N LEU A 153 -8.26 5.98 -3.60
CA LEU A 153 -7.51 5.51 -4.76
C LEU A 153 -7.71 6.54 -5.88
N SER A 154 -6.63 6.83 -6.62
CA SER A 154 -6.75 7.47 -7.93
C SER A 154 -7.44 6.49 -8.90
N ASP A 155 -8.11 7.01 -9.92
CA ASP A 155 -8.62 6.17 -11.02
C ASP A 155 -7.44 5.35 -11.57
N SER A 156 -7.49 4.04 -11.34
CA SER A 156 -6.45 3.08 -11.69
C SER A 156 -7.14 1.84 -12.22
N GLU A 157 -6.52 1.17 -13.17
CA GLU A 157 -6.97 -0.12 -13.70
C GLU A 157 -6.85 -1.26 -12.68
N LEU A 158 -6.23 -0.98 -11.52
CA LEU A 158 -6.08 -1.92 -10.42
C LEU A 158 -7.40 -2.23 -9.72
N SER A 159 -7.54 -3.50 -9.36
CA SER A 159 -8.67 -3.98 -8.58
C SER A 159 -8.49 -3.64 -7.09
N ALA A 160 -9.57 -3.20 -6.42
CA ALA A 160 -9.51 -2.82 -5.02
C ALA A 160 -10.71 -3.33 -4.20
N ARG A 161 -10.45 -3.68 -2.94
CA ARG A 161 -11.46 -4.05 -1.94
C ARG A 161 -11.30 -3.19 -0.70
N LYS A 162 -12.37 -2.50 -0.31
CA LYS A 162 -12.42 -1.72 0.94
C LYS A 162 -12.36 -2.68 2.14
N LEU A 163 -11.39 -2.45 3.02
CA LEU A 163 -11.21 -3.19 4.27
C LEU A 163 -11.93 -2.52 5.43
N GLY A 164 -11.89 -1.18 5.47
CA GLY A 164 -12.49 -0.38 6.52
C GLY A 164 -12.17 1.09 6.35
N GLU A 165 -12.25 1.85 7.45
CA GLU A 165 -11.97 3.29 7.49
C GLU A 165 -11.18 3.64 8.75
N VAL A 166 -10.32 4.65 8.64
CA VAL A 166 -9.53 5.19 9.75
C VAL A 166 -10.15 6.52 10.18
N ALA A 167 -10.42 6.64 11.48
CA ALA A 167 -10.85 7.90 12.08
C ALA A 167 -9.65 8.83 12.35
N TYR A 168 -9.94 10.13 12.39
CA TYR A 168 -8.99 11.17 12.77
C TYR A 168 -9.62 12.01 13.87
N HIS A 169 -8.79 12.43 14.83
CA HIS A 169 -9.19 13.31 15.93
C HIS A 169 -8.13 14.36 16.17
N PHE A 170 -8.55 15.48 16.77
CA PHE A 170 -7.61 16.43 17.35
C PHE A 170 -7.10 15.90 18.68
N TYR A 171 -5.80 16.01 18.87
CA TYR A 171 -5.11 15.62 20.09
C TYR A 171 -4.27 16.77 20.62
N ALA A 172 -4.18 16.87 21.93
CA ALA A 172 -3.25 17.73 22.64
C ALA A 172 -2.73 16.99 23.86
N SER A 173 -1.51 17.32 24.31
CA SER A 173 -1.02 16.75 25.57
C SER A 173 -1.69 17.44 26.77
N PRO A 174 -1.84 16.73 27.91
CA PRO A 174 -2.32 17.35 29.14
C PRO A 174 -1.42 18.50 29.62
N SER A 175 -0.10 18.46 29.33
CA SER A 175 0.81 19.56 29.69
C SER A 175 0.50 20.83 28.91
N TYR A 176 0.26 20.70 27.60
CA TYR A 176 -0.11 21.82 26.75
C TYR A 176 -1.43 22.46 27.21
N LEU A 177 -2.45 21.65 27.48
CA LEU A 177 -3.76 22.14 27.93
C LEU A 177 -3.71 22.82 29.31
N ARG A 178 -2.79 22.41 30.20
CA ARG A 178 -2.57 23.11 31.48
C ARG A 178 -1.94 24.49 31.30
N GLU A 179 -1.05 24.63 30.32
CA GLU A 179 -0.34 25.89 30.07
C GLU A 179 -1.17 26.87 29.24
N ARG A 180 -1.84 26.39 28.20
CA ARG A 180 -2.58 27.22 27.23
C ARG A 180 -4.09 27.27 27.47
N GLY A 181 -4.61 26.44 28.37
CA GLY A 181 -6.04 26.30 28.64
C GLY A 181 -6.71 25.18 27.84
N PRO A 182 -7.91 24.73 28.26
CA PRO A 182 -8.70 23.75 27.52
C PRO A 182 -9.29 24.37 26.24
N ILE A 183 -9.60 23.51 25.27
CA ILE A 183 -10.22 23.91 24.00
C ILE A 183 -11.66 23.39 23.99
N ALA A 184 -12.63 24.31 24.09
CA ALA A 184 -14.05 24.01 24.15
C ALA A 184 -14.77 24.26 22.81
N HIS A 185 -14.22 25.14 21.97
CA HIS A 185 -14.82 25.53 20.70
C HIS A 185 -13.83 25.40 19.55
N LEU A 186 -14.35 25.09 18.36
CA LEU A 186 -13.50 24.85 17.19
C LEU A 186 -12.72 26.11 16.78
N GLU A 187 -13.33 27.27 16.95
CA GLU A 187 -12.76 28.59 16.64
C GLU A 187 -11.51 28.91 17.46
N GLU A 188 -11.40 28.36 18.68
CA GLU A 188 -10.26 28.57 19.57
C GLU A 188 -8.97 27.94 19.01
N LEU A 189 -9.08 26.99 18.08
CA LEU A 189 -7.90 26.41 17.40
C LEU A 189 -7.06 27.46 16.66
N GLU A 190 -7.60 28.62 16.30
CA GLU A 190 -6.85 29.71 15.67
C GLU A 190 -5.89 30.44 16.63
N ASP A 191 -6.13 30.32 17.94
CA ASP A 191 -5.34 30.95 19.01
C ASP A 191 -4.43 29.95 19.75
N HIS A 192 -4.55 28.66 19.41
CA HIS A 192 -3.68 27.61 19.89
C HIS A 192 -2.55 27.29 18.90
N ASP A 193 -1.35 27.06 19.45
CA ASP A 193 -0.23 26.46 18.71
C ASP A 193 -0.68 25.13 18.09
N SER A 194 -0.30 24.90 16.83
CA SER A 194 -0.62 23.64 16.13
C SER A 194 0.61 22.92 15.63
N VAL A 195 0.53 21.60 15.67
CA VAL A 195 1.47 20.66 15.05
C VAL A 195 0.76 20.11 13.84
N VAL A 196 1.33 20.33 12.66
CA VAL A 196 0.65 20.06 11.40
C VAL A 196 1.43 19.05 10.57
N PHE A 197 0.73 17.97 10.19
CA PHE A 197 1.17 17.09 9.12
C PHE A 197 0.77 17.69 7.76
N THR A 198 1.75 18.14 6.97
CA THR A 198 1.53 18.71 5.62
C THR A 198 2.45 18.04 4.61
N PRO A 199 1.97 16.97 3.93
CA PRO A 199 2.77 16.38 2.87
C PRO A 199 2.93 17.34 1.69
N ARG A 200 1.92 18.20 1.36
CA ARG A 200 1.97 19.34 0.42
C ARG A 200 0.80 20.33 0.65
N GLY A 201 1.04 21.65 0.66
CA GLY A 201 0.00 22.70 0.67
C GLY A 201 -0.22 23.42 2.01
N ALA A 202 -1.05 24.48 2.00
CA ALA A 202 -1.46 25.19 3.21
C ALA A 202 -2.36 24.30 4.07
N PRO A 203 -2.12 24.16 5.38
CA PRO A 203 -2.91 23.27 6.21
C PRO A 203 -4.30 23.86 6.42
N HIS A 204 -5.32 23.16 5.95
CA HIS A 204 -6.69 23.41 6.34
C HIS A 204 -7.30 22.14 6.91
N TRP A 205 -7.87 22.23 8.11
CA TRP A 205 -8.61 21.13 8.71
C TRP A 205 -10.07 21.28 8.38
N THR A 206 -10.56 20.46 7.46
CA THR A 206 -12.00 20.37 7.19
C THR A 206 -12.61 19.31 8.10
N VAL A 207 -13.50 19.75 8.97
CA VAL A 207 -14.16 18.91 9.97
C VAL A 207 -15.67 19.06 9.92
N PHE A 208 -16.35 18.04 10.41
CA PHE A 208 -17.79 17.91 10.39
C PHE A 208 -18.30 17.62 11.79
N ARG A 209 -19.47 18.18 12.10
CA ARG A 209 -20.31 17.84 13.24
C ARG A 209 -21.74 17.75 12.74
N ASP A 210 -22.30 16.55 12.73
CA ASP A 210 -23.57 16.24 12.06
C ASP A 210 -23.59 16.69 10.58
N ARG A 211 -24.40 17.70 10.24
CA ARG A 211 -24.48 18.30 8.89
C ARG A 211 -23.64 19.57 8.75
N GLU A 212 -23.07 20.05 9.84
CA GLU A 212 -22.25 21.25 9.86
C GLU A 212 -20.84 20.93 9.37
N LYS A 213 -20.35 21.72 8.40
CA LYS A 213 -18.99 21.64 7.87
C LYS A 213 -18.26 22.91 8.24
N LYS A 214 -17.09 22.78 8.86
CA LYS A 214 -16.18 23.89 9.13
C LYS A 214 -14.79 23.61 8.58
N THR A 215 -14.10 24.68 8.24
CA THR A 215 -12.70 24.65 7.84
C THR A 215 -11.92 25.55 8.77
N VAL A 216 -10.92 24.99 9.44
CA VAL A 216 -9.99 25.73 10.31
C VAL A 216 -8.67 25.87 9.59
N SER A 217 -8.09 27.07 9.64
CA SER A 217 -6.74 27.35 9.13
C SER A 217 -5.77 27.39 10.31
N PRO A 218 -5.16 26.25 10.70
CA PRO A 218 -4.18 26.23 11.79
C PRO A 218 -3.01 27.18 11.52
N LYS A 219 -2.44 27.72 12.62
CA LYS A 219 -1.18 28.47 12.62
C LYS A 219 -0.07 27.55 13.14
N PRO A 220 0.59 26.78 12.27
CA PRO A 220 1.50 25.74 12.73
C PRO A 220 2.76 26.32 13.34
N LYS A 221 3.01 25.96 14.59
CA LYS A 221 4.31 26.16 15.26
C LYS A 221 5.34 25.13 14.77
N TYR A 222 4.85 23.96 14.37
CA TYR A 222 5.66 22.90 13.77
C TYR A 222 4.93 22.27 12.58
N GLN A 223 5.64 22.11 11.46
CA GLN A 223 5.14 21.47 10.24
C GLN A 223 6.06 20.32 9.85
N VAL A 224 5.47 19.17 9.52
CA VAL A 224 6.23 17.97 9.17
C VAL A 224 5.49 17.11 8.16
N ASN A 225 6.22 16.34 7.37
CA ASN A 225 5.69 15.40 6.39
C ASN A 225 5.63 13.95 6.91
N ASN A 226 5.66 13.77 8.23
CA ASN A 226 5.65 12.46 8.87
C ASN A 226 4.74 12.48 10.12
N ASN A 227 3.76 11.58 10.17
CA ASN A 227 2.78 11.55 11.26
C ASN A 227 3.41 11.10 12.59
N GLN A 228 4.46 10.28 12.59
CA GLN A 228 5.13 9.86 13.82
C GLN A 228 5.87 11.03 14.47
N ALA A 229 6.51 11.86 13.67
CA ALA A 229 7.13 13.10 14.14
C ALA A 229 6.07 14.09 14.69
N ALA A 230 4.94 14.23 14.00
CA ALA A 230 3.82 15.05 14.48
C ALA A 230 3.27 14.54 15.82
N LEU A 231 3.07 13.23 15.95
CA LEU A 231 2.66 12.59 17.21
C LEU A 231 3.64 12.90 18.34
N GLY A 232 4.95 12.72 18.10
CA GLY A 232 5.99 13.02 19.09
C GLY A 232 5.94 14.46 19.58
N MET A 233 5.88 15.43 18.66
CA MET A 233 5.79 16.86 19.02
C MET A 233 4.50 17.20 19.77
N THR A 234 3.39 16.52 19.46
CA THR A 234 2.12 16.70 20.17
C THR A 234 2.24 16.19 21.61
N VAL A 235 2.88 15.02 21.81
CA VAL A 235 3.13 14.45 23.15
C VAL A 235 4.02 15.37 23.99
N GLU A 236 5.03 15.98 23.38
CA GLU A 236 5.90 16.99 24.03
C GLU A 236 5.20 18.32 24.31
N GLY A 237 3.90 18.45 23.98
CA GLY A 237 3.09 19.63 24.29
C GLY A 237 3.36 20.82 23.40
N MET A 238 3.71 20.60 22.14
CA MET A 238 4.01 21.68 21.18
C MET A 238 2.77 22.23 20.47
N GLY A 239 1.58 21.71 20.76
CA GLY A 239 0.33 22.19 20.20
C GLY A 239 -0.71 21.10 19.98
N VAL A 240 -1.78 21.49 19.29
CA VAL A 240 -2.86 20.61 18.84
C VAL A 240 -2.50 19.98 17.51
N CYS A 241 -2.79 18.69 17.35
CA CYS A 241 -2.55 17.96 16.10
C CYS A 241 -3.75 17.11 15.69
N LEU A 242 -4.07 17.10 14.40
CA LEU A 242 -5.02 16.17 13.82
C LEU A 242 -4.28 14.89 13.40
N LEU A 243 -4.54 13.77 14.09
CA LEU A 243 -3.82 12.51 13.86
C LEU A 243 -4.78 11.34 13.57
N PRO A 244 -4.32 10.31 12.84
CA PRO A 244 -5.05 9.06 12.72
C PRO A 244 -5.20 8.39 14.09
N SER A 245 -6.38 7.85 14.38
CA SER A 245 -6.69 7.26 15.70
C SER A 245 -5.76 6.10 16.07
N PHE A 246 -5.45 5.22 15.12
CA PHE A 246 -4.52 4.09 15.34
C PHE A 246 -3.11 4.52 15.78
N MET A 247 -2.65 5.71 15.38
CA MET A 247 -1.33 6.22 15.76
C MET A 247 -1.35 6.79 17.18
N ALA A 248 -2.42 7.51 17.53
CA ALA A 248 -2.55 8.13 18.84
C ALA A 248 -3.00 7.15 19.94
N ALA A 249 -3.55 5.99 19.57
CA ALA A 249 -4.16 5.05 20.51
C ALA A 249 -3.27 4.69 21.73
N ALA A 250 -1.98 4.48 21.54
CA ALA A 250 -1.05 4.20 22.65
C ALA A 250 -0.86 5.42 23.57
N ALA A 251 -0.70 6.62 23.00
CA ALA A 251 -0.54 7.85 23.75
C ALA A 251 -1.82 8.21 24.54
N VAL A 252 -3.00 7.97 23.98
CA VAL A 252 -4.28 8.13 24.67
C VAL A 252 -4.41 7.14 25.83
N ARG A 253 -4.12 5.85 25.61
CA ARG A 253 -4.15 4.85 26.70
C ARG A 253 -3.19 5.20 27.83
N ASN A 254 -2.03 5.75 27.50
CA ASN A 254 -1.01 6.18 28.47
C ASN A 254 -1.28 7.56 29.07
N ARG A 255 -2.40 8.22 28.69
CA ARG A 255 -2.75 9.59 29.12
C ARG A 255 -1.67 10.63 28.84
N THR A 256 -0.88 10.41 27.79
CA THR A 256 0.08 11.41 27.29
C THR A 256 -0.53 12.30 26.22
N LEU A 257 -1.68 11.91 25.66
CA LEU A 257 -2.53 12.73 24.80
C LEU A 257 -4.00 12.55 25.20
N ASP A 258 -4.76 13.64 25.09
CA ASP A 258 -6.20 13.66 25.20
C ASP A 258 -6.83 14.03 23.85
N ILE A 259 -8.01 13.46 23.55
CA ILE A 259 -8.83 13.91 22.43
C ILE A 259 -9.45 15.25 22.79
N VAL A 260 -9.28 16.25 21.93
CA VAL A 260 -9.96 17.55 22.04
C VAL A 260 -11.02 17.67 20.94
N LEU A 261 -12.09 18.43 21.20
CA LEU A 261 -13.19 18.63 20.26
C LEU A 261 -13.72 17.31 19.66
N PRO A 262 -14.08 16.29 20.48
CA PRO A 262 -14.41 14.95 20.01
C PRO A 262 -15.61 14.90 19.06
N GLU A 263 -16.45 15.93 19.03
CA GLU A 263 -17.60 16.09 18.13
C GLU A 263 -17.22 16.60 16.73
N TRP A 264 -16.02 17.18 16.57
CA TRP A 264 -15.52 17.70 15.30
C TRP A 264 -14.50 16.75 14.69
N ARG A 265 -14.88 16.11 13.57
CA ARG A 265 -14.03 15.10 12.93
C ARG A 265 -13.96 15.29 11.42
N PRO A 266 -12.81 15.02 10.77
CA PRO A 266 -12.77 14.86 9.33
C PRO A 266 -13.62 13.67 8.88
N THR A 267 -13.92 13.60 7.58
CA THR A 267 -14.46 12.37 7.00
C THR A 267 -13.46 11.21 7.22
N PRO A 268 -13.91 10.03 7.70
CA PRO A 268 -13.05 8.87 7.83
C PRO A 268 -12.33 8.53 6.53
N VAL A 269 -11.07 8.11 6.64
CA VAL A 269 -10.22 7.82 5.49
C VAL A 269 -10.30 6.33 5.17
N PRO A 270 -10.73 5.94 3.97
CA PRO A 270 -10.90 4.53 3.65
C PRO A 270 -9.55 3.82 3.53
N VAL A 271 -9.54 2.53 3.87
CA VAL A 271 -8.41 1.63 3.69
C VAL A 271 -8.80 0.54 2.69
N HIS A 272 -7.94 0.33 1.70
CA HIS A 272 -8.17 -0.62 0.62
C HIS A 272 -7.04 -1.65 0.55
N ALA A 273 -7.40 -2.90 0.25
CA ALA A 273 -6.51 -3.86 -0.36
C ALA A 273 -6.58 -3.68 -1.88
N VAL A 274 -5.44 -3.47 -2.52
CA VAL A 274 -5.28 -3.24 -3.96
C VAL A 274 -4.44 -4.36 -4.56
N PHE A 275 -4.83 -4.88 -5.72
CA PHE A 275 -4.18 -6.02 -6.37
C PHE A 275 -4.35 -5.95 -7.90
N PRO A 276 -3.48 -6.63 -8.67
CA PRO A 276 -3.46 -6.51 -10.14
C PRO A 276 -4.77 -6.91 -10.83
N SER A 277 -5.48 -7.94 -10.33
CA SER A 277 -6.76 -8.38 -10.92
C SER A 277 -7.69 -9.04 -9.90
N THR A 278 -8.99 -8.72 -9.98
CA THR A 278 -10.06 -9.39 -9.21
C THR A 278 -10.39 -10.79 -9.72
N ARG A 279 -10.13 -11.08 -11.00
CA ARG A 279 -10.76 -12.23 -11.68
C ARG A 279 -10.18 -13.58 -11.21
N TYR A 280 -8.93 -13.59 -10.75
CA TYR A 280 -8.23 -14.76 -10.23
C TYR A 280 -7.34 -14.36 -9.05
N LEU A 281 -7.96 -14.06 -7.90
CA LEU A 281 -7.21 -13.89 -6.65
C LEU A 281 -6.76 -15.25 -6.15
N ALA A 282 -5.43 -15.45 -6.13
CA ALA A 282 -4.81 -16.63 -5.53
C ALA A 282 -5.31 -16.85 -4.09
N PRO A 283 -5.46 -18.11 -3.62
CA PRO A 283 -5.94 -18.43 -2.28
C PRO A 283 -5.20 -17.68 -1.16
N LYS A 284 -3.87 -17.53 -1.29
CA LYS A 284 -3.03 -16.76 -0.36
C LYS A 284 -3.45 -15.29 -0.22
N VAL A 285 -3.83 -14.64 -1.31
CA VAL A 285 -4.25 -13.24 -1.31
C VAL A 285 -5.65 -13.12 -0.75
N ARG A 286 -6.56 -13.99 -1.20
CA ARG A 286 -7.95 -13.99 -0.75
C ARG A 286 -8.04 -14.19 0.76
N ALA A 287 -7.38 -15.22 1.28
CA ALA A 287 -7.38 -15.53 2.71
C ALA A 287 -6.81 -14.38 3.54
N PHE A 288 -5.70 -13.76 3.11
CA PHE A 288 -5.15 -12.59 3.79
C PHE A 288 -6.11 -11.40 3.78
N VAL A 289 -6.73 -11.08 2.64
CA VAL A 289 -7.67 -9.96 2.50
C VAL A 289 -8.93 -10.18 3.32
N ASP A 290 -9.46 -11.41 3.36
CA ASP A 290 -10.62 -11.75 4.19
C ASP A 290 -10.30 -11.66 5.68
N LEU A 291 -9.13 -12.16 6.10
CA LEU A 291 -8.64 -12.02 7.47
C LEU A 291 -8.44 -10.55 7.85
N ALA A 292 -7.76 -9.77 7.01
CA ALA A 292 -7.53 -8.35 7.24
C ALA A 292 -8.84 -7.57 7.37
N LYS A 293 -9.84 -7.91 6.54
CA LYS A 293 -11.17 -7.31 6.62
C LYS A 293 -11.89 -7.70 7.93
N ALA A 294 -11.83 -8.97 8.34
CA ALA A 294 -12.45 -9.45 9.57
C ALA A 294 -11.78 -8.86 10.83
N GLN A 295 -10.48 -8.63 10.78
CA GLN A 295 -9.69 -8.05 11.86
C GLN A 295 -9.57 -6.52 11.80
N PHE A 296 -10.22 -5.87 10.83
CA PHE A 296 -10.15 -4.42 10.71
C PHE A 296 -10.84 -3.78 11.91
N ARG A 297 -10.03 -3.42 12.91
CA ARG A 297 -10.43 -2.69 14.11
C ARG A 297 -9.50 -1.49 14.23
N VAL A 298 -9.95 -0.36 13.70
CA VAL A 298 -9.30 0.91 13.92
C VAL A 298 -10.32 1.77 14.65
N GLU A 299 -10.25 1.74 15.98
CA GLU A 299 -10.96 2.70 16.85
C GLU A 299 -10.28 4.06 16.79
#